data_AF-A0A9E6AL69-F1
#
_entry.id   AF-A0A9E6AL69-F1
#
_cell.length_a   1.000
_cell.length_b   1.000
_cell.length_c   1.000
_cell.angle_alpha   90.00
_cell.angle_beta   90.00
_cell.angle_gamma   90.00
#
_symmetry.space_group_name_H-M   'P 1'
#
loop_
_entity.id
_entity.type
_entity.pdbx_description
1 polymer ?
#
loop_
_entity_poly.entity_id
_entity_poly.type
_entity_poly.pdbx_seq_one_letter_code
_entity_poly.pdbx_strand_id
1 'polypeptide(L)'
;MGIRSILKHKQSTYIPTWAWGKELTAYMWKYHPDLVLITLGANELLIVDPESRTSTIAKLNSQLRGRPCVWIGPPLWEGAKPDLLEVIRKSAPPCRYLDSTALVPDLPRGSDKIHPTKRGRAIWADAVIRWLEEERVPNGETPWDLKPDPESAPEDVAN
;
A
#
# COMPACT_ATOMS: atom_id res chain seq x y z
N MET A 1 -1.67 8.05 -25.83
CA MET A 1 -0.74 7.23 -25.03
C MET A 1 -1.54 6.57 -23.92
N GLY A 2 -1.38 5.26 -23.70
CA GLY A 2 -2.13 4.51 -22.70
C GLY A 2 -1.22 4.02 -21.57
N ILE A 3 -1.72 3.97 -20.35
CA ILE A 3 -1.05 3.33 -19.22
C ILE A 3 -1.18 1.81 -19.38
N ARG A 4 -0.05 1.10 -19.40
CA ARG A 4 -0.07 -0.37 -19.33
C ARG A 4 -0.15 -0.80 -17.86
N SER A 5 -1.34 -1.15 -17.41
CA SER A 5 -1.56 -1.72 -16.07
C SER A 5 -1.48 -3.24 -16.08
N ILE A 6 -0.80 -3.83 -15.10
CA ILE A 6 -0.78 -5.29 -14.89
C ILE A 6 -1.26 -5.56 -13.47
N LEU A 7 -2.45 -6.14 -13.35
CA LEU A 7 -3.01 -6.55 -12.06
C LEU A 7 -2.64 -8.01 -11.77
N LYS A 8 -2.02 -8.25 -10.62
CA LYS A 8 -1.81 -9.58 -10.05
C LYS A 8 -2.31 -9.60 -8.62
N HIS A 9 -3.17 -10.57 -8.32
CA HIS A 9 -3.67 -10.77 -6.96
C HIS A 9 -3.68 -12.26 -6.61
N LYS A 10 -3.58 -12.55 -5.32
CA LYS A 10 -3.96 -13.84 -4.74
C LYS A 10 -4.92 -13.56 -3.60
N GLN A 11 -5.93 -14.41 -3.44
CA GLN A 11 -6.83 -14.32 -2.29
C GLN A 11 -6.18 -14.99 -1.08
N SER A 12 -6.51 -14.53 0.12
CA SER A 12 -6.11 -15.15 1.38
C SER A 12 -4.58 -15.30 1.58
N THR A 13 -3.79 -14.34 1.07
CA THR A 13 -2.34 -14.29 1.31
C THR A 13 -1.96 -13.27 2.38
N TYR A 14 -0.76 -13.41 2.92
CA TYR A 14 -0.23 -12.61 4.02
C TYR A 14 1.04 -11.88 3.59
N ILE A 15 1.45 -10.83 4.29
CA ILE A 15 2.70 -10.10 4.06
C ILE A 15 3.91 -11.07 4.01
N PRO A 16 4.07 -12.04 4.95
CA PRO A 16 5.16 -13.02 4.87
C PRO A 16 5.13 -13.89 3.61
N THR A 17 3.95 -14.24 3.10
CA THR A 17 3.83 -15.06 1.88
C THR A 17 4.53 -14.38 0.70
N TRP A 18 4.38 -13.07 0.56
CA TRP A 18 5.01 -12.29 -0.51
C TRP A 18 6.47 -11.93 -0.20
N ALA A 19 6.80 -11.67 1.06
CA ALA A 19 8.16 -11.35 1.49
C ALA A 19 9.14 -12.51 1.35
N TRP A 20 8.67 -13.75 1.48
CA TRP A 20 9.48 -14.97 1.38
C TRP A 20 9.21 -15.79 0.11
N GLY A 21 8.13 -15.49 -0.61
CA GLY A 21 7.80 -16.10 -1.90
C GLY A 21 8.72 -15.63 -3.03
N LYS A 22 8.67 -16.36 -4.16
CA LYS A 22 9.45 -16.02 -5.37
C LYS A 22 8.66 -15.14 -6.34
N GLU A 23 7.35 -15.03 -6.14
CA GLU A 23 6.42 -14.40 -7.08
C GLU A 23 6.67 -12.91 -7.23
N LEU A 24 6.91 -12.17 -6.14
CA LEU A 24 7.20 -10.74 -6.23
C LEU A 24 8.45 -10.51 -7.08
N THR A 25 9.55 -11.19 -6.75
CA THR A 25 10.79 -11.13 -7.53
C THR A 25 10.56 -11.52 -9.00
N ALA A 26 9.78 -12.57 -9.27
CA ALA A 26 9.44 -12.98 -10.63
C ALA A 26 8.62 -11.91 -11.39
N TYR A 27 7.70 -11.21 -10.72
CA TYR A 27 6.94 -10.11 -11.31
C TYR A 27 7.80 -8.88 -11.57
N MET A 28 8.69 -8.51 -10.65
CA MET A 28 9.65 -7.43 -10.83
C MET A 28 10.53 -7.68 -12.05
N TRP A 29 11.01 -8.93 -12.22
CA TRP A 29 11.82 -9.31 -13.38
C TRP A 29 11.02 -9.34 -14.67
N LYS A 30 9.79 -9.85 -14.66
CA LYS A 30 8.98 -10.02 -15.87
C LYS A 30 8.40 -8.73 -16.42
N TYR A 31 8.00 -7.81 -15.54
CA TYR A 31 7.19 -6.65 -15.93
C TYR A 31 7.92 -5.32 -15.82
N HIS A 32 9.06 -5.26 -15.13
CA HIS A 32 9.86 -4.04 -14.95
C HIS A 32 9.00 -2.81 -14.57
N PRO A 33 8.20 -2.89 -13.49
CA PRO A 33 7.22 -1.85 -13.18
C PRO A 33 7.88 -0.51 -12.86
N ASP A 34 7.27 0.58 -13.33
CA ASP A 34 7.65 1.94 -12.97
C ASP A 34 7.09 2.36 -11.60
N LEU A 35 6.03 1.69 -11.14
CA LEU A 35 5.42 1.87 -9.82
C LEU A 35 4.86 0.53 -9.32
N VAL A 36 5.03 0.26 -8.02
CA VAL A 36 4.44 -0.89 -7.34
C VAL A 36 3.43 -0.43 -6.30
N LEU A 37 2.17 -0.79 -6.49
CA LEU A 37 1.11 -0.58 -5.50
C LEU A 37 0.93 -1.85 -4.66
N ILE A 38 1.01 -1.73 -3.33
CA ILE A 38 0.98 -2.86 -2.41
C ILE A 38 -0.23 -2.72 -1.49
N THR A 39 -1.21 -3.61 -1.65
CA THR A 39 -2.41 -3.69 -0.81
C THR A 39 -2.42 -5.03 -0.08
N LEU A 40 -1.61 -5.14 0.98
CA LEU A 40 -1.49 -6.34 1.82
C LEU A 40 -1.77 -5.99 3.28
N GLY A 41 -1.99 -7.01 4.11
CA GLY A 41 -2.22 -6.85 5.56
C GLY A 41 -3.67 -7.01 6.01
N ALA A 42 -4.66 -7.02 5.10
CA ALA A 42 -6.06 -7.16 5.48
C ALA A 42 -6.33 -8.45 6.27
N ASN A 43 -5.70 -9.57 5.88
CA ASN A 43 -5.81 -10.85 6.59
C ASN A 43 -5.07 -10.89 7.94
N GLU A 44 -4.39 -9.82 8.31
CA GLU A 44 -3.51 -9.72 9.47
C GLU A 44 -3.94 -8.59 10.43
N LEU A 45 -5.05 -7.91 10.17
CA LEU A 45 -5.54 -6.80 11.02
C LEU A 45 -5.97 -7.22 12.43
N LEU A 46 -6.01 -8.53 12.72
CA LEU A 46 -6.27 -9.10 14.05
C LEU A 46 -5.06 -9.87 14.61
N ILE A 47 -3.87 -9.70 14.04
CA ILE A 47 -2.65 -10.34 14.54
C ILE A 47 -2.36 -9.88 15.98
N VAL A 48 -1.90 -10.81 16.81
CA VAL A 48 -1.60 -10.54 18.23
C VAL A 48 -0.37 -9.64 18.38
N ASP A 49 0.64 -9.86 17.54
CA ASP A 49 1.90 -9.11 17.55
C ASP A 49 2.16 -8.50 16.16
N PRO A 50 1.64 -7.28 15.90
CA PRO A 50 1.85 -6.58 14.64
C PRO A 50 3.32 -6.22 14.39
N GLU A 51 4.08 -5.92 15.44
CA GLU A 51 5.50 -5.53 15.36
C GLU A 51 6.37 -6.64 14.76
N SER A 52 5.96 -7.90 14.87
CA SER A 52 6.58 -9.03 14.16
C SER A 52 6.67 -8.84 12.63
N ARG A 53 5.93 -7.89 12.05
CA ARG A 53 5.93 -7.59 10.61
C ARG A 53 6.96 -6.57 10.17
N THR A 54 7.58 -5.82 11.07
CA THR A 54 8.57 -4.78 10.75
C THR A 54 9.68 -5.30 9.83
N SER A 55 10.36 -6.39 10.23
CA SER A 55 11.43 -7.00 9.41
C SER A 55 10.91 -7.66 8.13
N THR A 56 9.69 -8.17 8.15
CA THR A 56 9.05 -8.81 6.99
C THR A 56 8.72 -7.79 5.91
N ILE A 57 8.22 -6.61 6.29
CA ILE A 57 7.91 -5.51 5.38
C ILE A 57 9.20 -4.96 4.77
N ALA A 58 10.24 -4.72 5.59
CA ALA A 58 11.55 -4.32 5.10
C ALA A 58 12.13 -5.32 4.09
N LYS A 59 11.98 -6.62 4.36
CA LYS A 59 12.37 -7.70 3.44
C LYS A 59 11.59 -7.65 2.13
N LEU A 60 10.28 -7.41 2.16
CA LEU A 60 9.46 -7.26 0.97
C LEU A 60 9.91 -6.04 0.14
N ASN A 61 10.07 -4.88 0.77
CA ASN A 61 10.54 -3.65 0.13
C ASN A 61 11.90 -3.83 -0.55
N SER A 62 12.81 -4.61 0.06
CA SER A 62 14.12 -4.92 -0.55
C SER A 62 14.00 -5.63 -1.91
N GLN A 63 12.94 -6.42 -2.13
CA GLN A 63 12.70 -7.09 -3.40
C GLN A 63 12.25 -6.13 -4.51
N LEU A 64 11.80 -4.92 -4.16
CA LEU A 64 11.38 -3.90 -5.12
C LEU A 64 12.57 -3.22 -5.79
N ARG A 65 13.80 -3.42 -5.27
CA ARG A 65 15.06 -2.93 -5.85
C ARG A 65 15.04 -1.42 -6.15
N GLY A 66 14.49 -0.64 -5.22
CA GLY A 66 14.42 0.82 -5.31
C GLY A 66 13.38 1.37 -6.29
N ARG A 67 12.50 0.54 -6.85
CA ARG A 67 11.36 1.04 -7.65
C ARG A 67 10.41 1.86 -6.79
N PRO A 68 9.83 2.96 -7.33
CA PRO A 68 8.76 3.68 -6.66
C PRO A 68 7.67 2.72 -6.19
N CYS A 69 7.21 2.92 -4.95
CA CYS A 69 6.25 2.03 -4.32
C CYS A 69 5.35 2.75 -3.33
N VAL A 70 4.11 2.28 -3.24
CA VAL A 70 3.11 2.77 -2.28
C VAL A 70 2.50 1.58 -1.55
N TRP A 71 2.60 1.58 -0.23
CA TRP A 71 1.80 0.74 0.63
C TRP A 71 0.45 1.40 0.87
N ILE A 72 -0.62 0.77 0.37
CA ILE A 72 -1.99 1.24 0.55
C ILE A 72 -2.58 0.42 1.68
N GLY A 73 -2.72 1.04 2.85
CA GLY A 73 -3.31 0.41 4.04
C GLY A 73 -4.74 -0.04 3.73
N PRO A 74 -5.12 -1.32 3.92
CA PRO A 74 -6.46 -1.79 3.62
C PRO A 74 -7.52 -1.05 4.47
N PRO A 75 -8.68 -0.71 3.90
CA PRO A 75 -9.71 0.04 4.62
C PRO A 75 -10.29 -0.79 5.77
N LEU A 76 -10.18 -0.28 6.99
CA LEU A 76 -10.64 -0.97 8.21
C LEU A 76 -12.15 -1.23 8.18
N TRP A 77 -12.55 -2.43 8.61
CA TRP A 77 -13.95 -2.78 8.87
C TRP A 77 -14.23 -2.78 10.38
N GLU A 78 -15.49 -2.88 10.76
CA GLU A 78 -15.90 -2.92 12.16
C GLU A 78 -15.24 -4.09 12.91
N GLY A 79 -14.50 -3.77 13.99
CA GLY A 79 -13.77 -4.75 14.78
C GLY A 79 -12.35 -5.06 14.28
N ALA A 80 -11.91 -4.51 13.14
CA ALA A 80 -10.50 -4.55 12.75
C ALA A 80 -9.66 -3.62 13.65
N LYS A 81 -8.36 -3.92 13.81
CA LYS A 81 -7.44 -3.09 14.59
C LYS A 81 -6.50 -2.27 13.69
N PRO A 82 -6.20 -1.01 14.05
CA PRO A 82 -5.30 -0.17 13.28
C PRO A 82 -3.81 -0.49 13.51
N ASP A 83 -3.45 -1.26 14.54
CA ASP A 83 -2.06 -1.42 14.99
C ASP A 83 -1.11 -1.91 13.88
N LEU A 84 -1.55 -2.86 13.04
CA LEU A 84 -0.76 -3.33 11.91
C LEU A 84 -0.56 -2.25 10.85
N LEU A 85 -1.55 -1.38 10.62
CA LEU A 85 -1.42 -0.29 9.66
C LEU A 85 -0.34 0.70 10.07
N GLU A 86 -0.24 0.98 11.37
CA GLU A 86 0.82 1.83 11.91
C GLU A 86 2.21 1.20 11.77
N VAL A 87 2.33 -0.12 11.99
CA VAL A 87 3.59 -0.85 11.73
C VAL A 87 3.94 -0.79 10.24
N ILE A 88 2.97 -0.94 9.35
CA ILE A 88 3.19 -0.81 7.90
C ILE A 88 3.67 0.60 7.57
N ARG A 89 3.01 1.64 8.08
CA ARG A 89 3.38 3.04 7.85
C ARG A 89 4.82 3.31 8.25
N LYS A 90 5.22 2.92 9.47
CA LYS A 90 6.59 3.09 9.98
C LYS A 90 7.64 2.28 9.21
N SER A 91 7.26 1.12 8.70
CA SER A 91 8.18 0.19 8.00
C SER A 91 8.16 0.37 6.47
N ALA A 92 7.27 1.21 5.94
CA ALA A 92 7.11 1.44 4.52
C ALA A 92 8.33 2.11 3.86
N PRO A 93 9.06 3.07 4.49
CA PRO A 93 10.18 3.72 3.84
C PRO A 93 11.20 2.73 3.24
N PRO A 94 11.68 2.98 2.00
CA PRO A 94 11.51 4.19 1.21
C PRO A 94 10.18 4.28 0.43
N CYS A 95 9.28 3.30 0.52
CA CYS A 95 7.96 3.40 -0.09
C CYS A 95 7.11 4.47 0.63
N ARG A 96 6.22 5.12 -0.11
CA ARG A 96 5.17 5.96 0.48
C ARG A 96 4.11 5.08 1.15
N TYR A 97 3.44 5.63 2.15
CA TYR A 97 2.27 5.02 2.76
C TYR A 97 1.02 5.85 2.48
N LEU A 98 -0.07 5.16 2.13
CA LEU A 98 -1.40 5.74 1.99
C LEU A 98 -2.34 5.08 2.99
N ASP A 99 -2.86 5.86 3.94
CA ASP A 99 -4.00 5.44 4.75
C ASP A 99 -5.29 5.55 3.94
N SER A 100 -5.68 4.45 3.28
CA SER A 100 -6.92 4.45 2.51
C SER A 100 -8.18 4.38 3.38
N THR A 101 -8.06 4.12 4.69
CA THR A 101 -9.20 4.19 5.61
C THR A 101 -9.66 5.64 5.76
N ALA A 102 -8.72 6.57 5.87
CA ALA A 102 -9.02 8.01 5.97
C ALA A 102 -9.71 8.57 4.71
N LEU A 103 -9.44 7.99 3.53
CA LEU A 103 -10.05 8.43 2.28
C LEU A 103 -11.51 7.98 2.11
N VAL A 104 -11.88 6.83 2.68
CA VAL A 104 -13.19 6.22 2.49
C VAL A 104 -13.75 5.65 3.81
N PRO A 105 -14.04 6.50 4.82
CA PRO A 105 -14.48 6.05 6.15
C PRO A 105 -15.77 5.21 6.08
N ASP A 106 -16.71 5.57 5.20
CA ASP A 106 -17.99 4.89 5.03
C ASP A 106 -18.02 3.95 3.81
N LEU A 107 -17.05 3.04 3.71
CA LEU A 107 -16.92 2.14 2.57
C LEU A 107 -18.09 1.13 2.49
N PRO A 108 -18.88 1.06 1.40
CA PRO A 108 -19.98 0.10 1.30
C PRO A 108 -19.50 -1.36 1.26
N ARG A 109 -19.90 -2.15 2.26
CA ARG A 109 -19.51 -3.57 2.44
C ARG A 109 -20.65 -4.55 2.14
N GLY A 110 -20.26 -5.78 1.81
CA GLY A 110 -21.16 -6.90 1.60
C GLY A 110 -21.82 -7.39 2.89
N SER A 111 -22.52 -8.51 2.80
CA SER A 111 -23.22 -9.12 3.93
C SER A 111 -22.28 -9.56 5.06
N ASP A 112 -21.04 -9.93 4.73
CA ASP A 112 -20.02 -10.34 5.70
C ASP A 112 -19.41 -9.17 6.49
N LYS A 113 -19.76 -7.92 6.15
CA LYS A 113 -19.26 -6.68 6.77
C LYS A 113 -17.74 -6.50 6.71
N ILE A 114 -17.02 -7.35 5.98
CA ILE A 114 -15.57 -7.30 5.83
C ILE A 114 -15.22 -6.90 4.40
N HIS A 115 -15.82 -7.55 3.40
CA HIS A 115 -15.45 -7.32 2.01
C HIS A 115 -16.25 -6.14 1.42
N PRO A 116 -15.61 -5.21 0.69
CA PRO A 116 -16.33 -4.15 0.00
C PRO A 116 -17.25 -4.71 -1.10
N THR A 117 -18.42 -4.09 -1.27
CA THR A 117 -19.30 -4.37 -2.43
C THR A 117 -18.62 -4.00 -3.74
N LYS A 118 -19.22 -4.32 -4.89
CA LYS A 118 -18.75 -3.81 -6.20
C LYS A 118 -18.68 -2.27 -6.21
N ARG A 119 -19.70 -1.60 -5.67
CA ARG A 119 -19.73 -0.14 -5.53
C ARG A 119 -18.63 0.36 -4.60
N GLY A 120 -18.44 -0.28 -3.44
CA GLY A 120 -17.38 0.08 -2.51
C GLY A 120 -15.99 -0.05 -3.12
N ARG A 121 -15.71 -1.14 -3.84
CA ARG A 121 -14.44 -1.30 -4.58
C ARG A 121 -14.19 -0.18 -5.59
N ALA A 122 -15.22 0.28 -6.30
CA ALA A 122 -15.10 1.39 -7.24
C ALA A 122 -14.76 2.71 -6.51
N ILE A 123 -15.50 3.04 -5.44
CA ILE A 123 -15.26 4.24 -4.62
C ILE A 123 -13.82 4.25 -4.07
N TRP A 124 -13.38 3.12 -3.51
CA TRP A 124 -12.02 2.99 -2.99
C TRP A 124 -10.96 3.13 -4.08
N ALA A 125 -11.16 2.50 -5.24
CA ALA A 125 -10.23 2.61 -6.35
C ALA A 125 -10.12 4.06 -6.87
N ASP A 126 -11.25 4.76 -7.03
CA ASP A 126 -11.28 6.16 -7.47
C ASP A 126 -10.55 7.07 -6.48
N ALA A 127 -10.71 6.84 -5.17
CA ALA A 127 -10.01 7.60 -4.14
C ALA A 127 -8.49 7.35 -4.17
N VAL A 128 -8.06 6.10 -4.32
CA VAL A 128 -6.63 5.75 -4.45
C VAL A 128 -6.00 6.36 -5.70
N ILE A 129 -6.69 6.30 -6.85
CA ILE A 129 -6.17 6.88 -8.10
C ILE A 129 -6.08 8.40 -8.00
N ARG A 130 -7.10 9.07 -7.45
CA ARG A 130 -7.05 10.51 -7.21
C ARG A 130 -5.87 10.91 -6.33
N TRP A 131 -5.65 10.19 -5.23
CA TRP A 131 -4.50 10.42 -4.36
C TRP A 131 -3.17 10.23 -5.11
N LEU A 132 -3.05 9.19 -5.93
CA LEU A 132 -1.84 8.96 -6.74
C LEU A 132 -1.60 10.07 -7.76
N GLU A 133 -2.65 10.62 -8.37
CA GLU A 133 -2.56 11.76 -9.29
C GLU A 133 -2.12 13.03 -8.55
N GLU A 134 -2.67 13.28 -7.37
CA GLU A 134 -2.33 14.42 -6.53
C GLU A 134 -0.89 14.33 -5.99
N GLU A 135 -0.44 13.14 -5.59
CA GLU A 135 0.89 12.92 -4.99
C GLU A 135 2.01 12.73 -6.00
N ARG A 136 1.69 12.53 -7.27
CA ARG A 136 2.69 12.45 -8.33
C ARG A 136 3.34 13.80 -8.57
N VAL A 137 4.66 13.80 -8.76
CA VAL A 137 5.41 14.98 -9.22
C VAL A 137 5.13 15.19 -10.71
N PRO A 138 4.54 16.33 -11.13
CA PRO A 138 4.38 16.63 -12.54
C PRO A 138 5.75 16.75 -13.20
N ASN A 139 5.95 16.03 -14.32
CA ASN A 139 7.22 16.01 -15.07
C ASN A 139 8.45 15.58 -14.24
N GLY A 140 8.28 14.64 -13.30
CA GLY A 140 9.40 14.00 -12.58
C GLY A 140 10.44 13.35 -13.51
N GLU A 141 11.62 13.05 -12.96
CA GLU A 141 12.70 12.33 -13.64
C GLU A 141 12.23 10.93 -14.10
N THR A 142 11.37 10.29 -13.30
CA THR A 142 10.69 9.05 -13.67
C THR A 142 9.17 9.23 -13.80
N PRO A 143 8.48 8.33 -14.53
CA PRO A 143 7.03 8.40 -14.68
C PRO A 143 6.24 8.30 -13.37
N TRP A 144 6.84 7.92 -12.25
CA TRP A 144 6.13 7.79 -10.97
C TRP A 144 6.94 8.31 -9.79
N ASP A 145 7.64 9.43 -10.00
CA ASP A 145 8.16 10.19 -8.87
C ASP A 145 6.99 10.71 -8.04
N LEU A 146 7.04 10.40 -6.73
CA LEU A 146 6.07 10.86 -5.76
C LEU A 146 6.66 12.04 -4.98
N LYS A 147 5.81 12.96 -4.56
CA LYS A 147 6.19 14.03 -3.66
C LYS A 147 6.83 13.43 -2.39
N PRO A 148 7.73 14.17 -1.71
CA PRO A 148 8.23 13.75 -0.41
C PRO A 148 7.06 13.48 0.55
N ASP A 149 7.25 12.55 1.48
CA ASP A 149 6.25 12.33 2.51
C ASP A 149 6.16 13.59 3.40
N PRO A 150 4.99 14.22 3.56
CA PRO A 150 4.86 15.40 4.41
C PRO A 150 5.29 15.13 5.86
N GLU A 151 5.19 13.88 6.34
CA GLU A 151 5.65 13.50 7.69
C GLU A 151 7.16 13.18 7.75
N SER A 152 7.83 13.11 6.59
CA SER A 152 9.30 12.94 6.50
C SER A 152 10.06 14.27 6.40
N ALA A 153 9.34 15.40 6.34
CA ALA A 153 9.96 16.71 6.43
C ALA A 153 10.66 16.82 7.81
N PRO A 154 11.92 17.27 7.89
CA PRO A 154 12.53 17.58 9.17
C PRO A 154 11.60 18.54 9.90
N GLU A 155 11.30 18.28 11.18
CA GLU A 155 10.69 19.29 12.02
C GLU A 155 11.60 20.53 11.93
N ASP A 156 11.09 21.62 11.35
CA ASP A 156 11.76 22.91 11.45
C ASP A 156 12.05 23.13 12.93
N VAL A 157 13.34 23.23 13.26
CA VAL A 157 13.82 23.61 14.58
C VAL A 157 13.30 25.02 14.82
N ALA A 158 12.12 25.10 15.43
CA ALA A 158 11.50 26.37 15.79
C ALA A 158 12.38 27.05 16.83
N ASN A 159 12.97 28.18 16.42
CA ASN A 159 13.56 29.19 17.29
C ASN A 159 12.51 29.81 18.20
#